data_AF-A0A1H9EYQ7-F1
#
_entry.id   AF-A0A1H9EYQ7-F1
#
_cell.length_a   1.000
_cell.length_b   1.000
_cell.length_c   1.000
_cell.angle_alpha   90.00
_cell.angle_beta   90.00
_cell.angle_gamma   90.00
#
_symmetry.space_group_name_H-M   'P 1'
#
loop_
_entity.id
_entity.type
_entity.pdbx_description
1 polymer ?
#
loop_
_entity_poly.entity_id
_entity_poly.type
_entity_poly.pdbx_seq_one_letter_code
_entity_poly.pdbx_strand_id
1 'polypeptide(L)'
;MFKCNKTLKKLFDDYKTGSKIISVLVLSCAFSVQAASPIHIQELIQQLGILQQELVNLERGKVVSFQVTENDKKELAAGVAIYISSAPVKVVEFLRNKGMIAVDTEIISQSLIPPQTTLSSFKELNFKLGDKDEADLLTAKPGDTFNLSAQEFKTLQTIKSEHADSIAEVYKKILFERWQGYRKEGLKGIATYDRGAGRVSDPGKELRTAILSNKVLFNHFPELYQAWLNYPGVMPANAEERFFLINRQVENRSTAVLLHRIILAEKAGGIILSRQFYVGHSYNSNQFIIGCLPYRNGSLIFYTNRTFTEQVAGFGSGLKHSIGREQMRRRMEKHLINIKNALK
;
A
#
# COMPACT_ATOMS: atom_id res chain seq x y z
N MET A 1 -54.13 -26.66 36.35
CA MET A 1 -54.54 -25.64 37.35
C MET A 1 -53.31 -25.01 37.97
N PHE A 2 -53.39 -23.69 38.17
CA PHE A 2 -52.33 -22.67 38.17
C PHE A 2 -51.18 -22.77 39.19
N LYS A 3 -49.97 -22.43 38.71
CA LYS A 3 -48.90 -21.75 39.46
C LYS A 3 -48.71 -20.36 38.83
N CYS A 4 -48.62 -19.31 39.65
CA CYS A 4 -48.03 -18.04 39.25
C CYS A 4 -47.17 -17.50 40.40
N ASN A 5 -46.01 -16.97 40.03
CA ASN A 5 -44.90 -16.60 40.89
C ASN A 5 -44.48 -15.17 40.52
N LYS A 6 -44.32 -14.29 41.51
CA LYS A 6 -43.42 -13.11 41.57
C LYS A 6 -43.91 -12.16 42.67
N THR A 7 -42.98 -11.61 43.45
CA THR A 7 -42.76 -10.17 43.73
C THR A 7 -41.78 -10.09 44.92
N LEU A 8 -40.49 -9.77 44.78
CA LEU A 8 -39.90 -8.43 44.58
C LEU A 8 -40.24 -7.41 45.69
N LYS A 9 -39.72 -7.61 46.91
CA LYS A 9 -39.54 -6.52 47.89
C LYS A 9 -38.57 -6.91 49.01
N LYS A 10 -37.30 -6.56 48.86
CA LYS A 10 -36.42 -6.24 50.01
C LYS A 10 -35.21 -5.48 49.49
N LEU A 11 -35.42 -4.17 49.37
CA LEU A 11 -34.42 -3.14 49.17
C LEU A 11 -34.60 -2.18 50.35
N PHE A 12 -33.50 -1.96 51.05
CA PHE A 12 -33.23 -0.93 52.06
C PHE A 12 -33.75 -1.10 53.49
N ASP A 13 -32.89 -0.60 54.39
CA ASP A 13 -32.94 -0.48 55.84
C ASP A 13 -32.39 -1.69 56.65
N ASP A 14 -31.43 -1.58 57.57
CA ASP A 14 -30.44 -0.54 57.87
C ASP A 14 -29.52 -1.05 59.01
N TYR A 15 -28.25 -0.62 58.99
CA TYR A 15 -27.30 -0.42 60.10
C TYR A 15 -26.73 -1.54 61.02
N LYS A 16 -25.40 -1.36 61.22
CA LYS A 16 -24.56 -1.64 62.43
C LYS A 16 -24.23 -3.13 62.65
N THR A 17 -23.00 -3.57 62.86
CA THR A 17 -21.75 -2.97 63.35
C THR A 17 -20.69 -4.05 63.13
N GLY A 18 -19.48 -3.72 62.63
CA GLY A 18 -18.42 -4.73 62.52
C GLY A 18 -17.31 -4.34 61.57
N SER A 19 -16.31 -3.67 62.11
CA SER A 19 -15.05 -3.32 61.46
C SER A 19 -14.42 -4.50 60.70
N LYS A 20 -14.39 -4.42 59.37
CA LYS A 20 -13.38 -5.06 58.52
C LYS A 20 -13.08 -4.13 57.35
N ILE A 21 -11.95 -3.45 57.44
CA ILE A 21 -11.34 -2.72 56.32
C ILE A 21 -10.98 -3.77 55.26
N ILE A 22 -11.77 -3.83 54.19
CA ILE A 22 -11.36 -4.50 52.95
C ILE A 22 -10.78 -3.39 52.08
N SER A 23 -9.45 -3.23 52.14
CA SER A 23 -8.72 -2.47 51.14
C SER A 23 -8.82 -3.21 49.82
N VAL A 24 -9.75 -2.81 48.96
CA VAL A 24 -9.77 -3.22 47.56
C VAL A 24 -8.58 -2.52 46.90
N LEU A 25 -7.48 -3.26 46.75
CA LEU A 25 -6.34 -2.87 45.94
C LEU A 25 -6.81 -2.88 44.48
N VAL A 26 -7.30 -1.73 44.00
CA VAL A 26 -7.50 -1.51 42.57
C VAL A 26 -6.10 -1.48 41.96
N LEU A 27 -5.68 -2.63 41.42
CA LEU A 27 -4.47 -2.73 40.63
C LEU A 27 -4.72 -1.99 39.32
N SER A 28 -4.50 -0.69 39.35
CA SER A 28 -4.43 0.14 38.16
C SER A 28 -3.26 -0.40 37.32
N CYS A 29 -3.57 -1.26 36.34
CA CYS A 29 -2.66 -1.55 35.25
C CYS A 29 -2.46 -0.24 34.48
N ALA A 30 -1.55 0.59 34.96
CA ALA A 30 -0.96 1.64 34.17
C ALA A 30 -0.18 0.92 33.06
N PHE A 31 -0.83 0.72 31.91
CA PHE A 31 -0.09 0.52 30.69
C PHE A 31 0.74 1.79 30.51
N SER A 32 2.02 1.71 30.85
CA SER A 32 2.98 2.70 30.41
C SER A 32 2.89 2.70 28.90
N VAL A 33 2.30 3.76 28.33
CA VAL A 33 2.46 4.08 26.93
C VAL A 33 3.95 4.33 26.76
N GLN A 34 4.69 3.27 26.41
CA GLN A 34 6.09 3.39 26.08
C GLN A 34 6.13 4.32 24.87
N ALA A 35 6.57 5.57 25.08
CA ALA A 35 6.86 6.45 23.97
C ALA A 35 7.85 5.70 23.06
N ALA A 36 7.51 5.58 21.78
CA ALA A 36 8.39 4.95 20.80
C ALA A 36 9.79 5.54 20.95
N SER A 37 10.80 4.69 21.13
CA SER A 37 12.18 5.16 21.22
C SER A 37 12.51 5.93 19.94
N PRO A 38 13.14 7.11 20.03
CA PRO A 38 13.46 7.89 18.84
C PRO A 38 14.31 7.03 17.90
N ILE A 39 13.82 6.85 16.67
CA ILE A 39 14.55 6.10 15.63
C ILE A 39 15.97 6.67 15.54
N HIS A 40 16.97 5.82 15.76
CA HIS A 40 18.36 6.24 15.62
C HIS A 40 18.67 6.43 14.14
N ILE A 41 18.61 7.68 13.67
CA ILE A 41 18.63 7.99 12.24
C ILE A 41 19.90 7.48 11.54
N GLN A 42 21.02 7.39 12.26
CA GLN A 42 22.27 6.82 11.77
C GLN A 42 22.16 5.31 11.51
N GLU A 43 21.51 4.57 12.41
CA GLU A 43 21.25 3.13 12.21
C GLU A 43 20.33 2.92 11.00
N LEU A 44 19.31 3.78 10.83
CA LEU A 44 18.44 3.72 9.66
C LEU A 44 19.22 3.98 8.36
N ILE A 45 20.05 5.03 8.31
CA ILE A 45 20.89 5.35 7.15
C ILE A 45 21.80 4.17 6.79
N GLN A 46 22.44 3.56 7.80
CA GLN A 46 23.27 2.38 7.60
C GLN A 46 22.45 1.18 7.10
N GLN A 47 21.26 0.97 7.65
CA GLN A 47 20.35 -0.10 7.25
C GLN A 47 19.79 0.08 5.83
N LEU A 48 19.61 1.33 5.39
CA LEU A 48 19.29 1.66 4.00
C LEU A 48 20.48 1.44 3.06
N GLY A 49 21.69 1.22 3.59
CA GLY A 49 22.91 1.03 2.80
C GLY A 49 23.41 2.33 2.17
N ILE A 50 23.04 3.49 2.72
CA ILE A 50 23.54 4.78 2.26
C ILE A 50 24.98 4.92 2.77
N LEU A 51 25.93 5.01 1.84
CA LEU A 51 27.36 5.09 2.16
C LEU A 51 27.72 6.43 2.81
N GLN A 52 28.73 6.42 3.68
CA GLN A 52 29.20 7.63 4.37
C GLN A 52 29.56 8.78 3.40
N GLN A 53 30.17 8.44 2.26
CA GLN A 53 30.53 9.40 1.21
C GLN A 53 29.30 10.06 0.53
N GLU A 54 28.15 9.38 0.53
CA GLU A 54 26.90 9.90 -0.03
C GLU A 54 26.19 10.87 0.92
N LEU A 55 26.56 10.91 2.21
CA LEU A 55 25.96 11.85 3.16
C LEU A 55 26.22 13.31 2.78
N VAL A 56 27.38 13.61 2.19
CA VAL A 56 27.67 14.95 1.68
C VAL A 56 26.72 15.33 0.54
N ASN A 57 26.33 14.37 -0.32
CA ASN A 57 25.35 14.61 -1.37
C ASN A 57 23.95 14.85 -0.79
N LEU A 58 23.54 14.03 0.19
CA LEU A 58 22.30 14.24 0.93
C LEU A 58 22.26 15.64 1.55
N GLU A 59 23.30 16.05 2.27
CA GLU A 59 23.39 17.35 2.94
C GLU A 59 23.31 18.53 1.97
N ARG A 60 23.83 18.37 0.74
CA ARG A 60 23.67 19.34 -0.35
C ARG A 60 22.27 19.31 -1.00
N GLY A 61 21.37 18.49 -0.46
CA GLY A 61 20.01 18.30 -0.95
C GLY A 61 19.94 17.60 -2.31
N LYS A 62 20.96 16.81 -2.67
CA LYS A 62 20.93 15.93 -3.83
C LYS A 62 20.24 14.62 -3.47
N VAL A 63 19.61 13.98 -4.45
CA VAL A 63 19.09 12.63 -4.27
C VAL A 63 20.24 11.65 -4.31
N VAL A 64 20.27 10.72 -3.37
CA VAL A 64 21.19 9.58 -3.34
C VAL A 64 20.40 8.30 -3.55
N SER A 65 20.97 7.36 -4.29
CA SER A 65 20.36 6.05 -4.50
C SER A 65 21.03 4.99 -3.65
N PHE A 66 20.26 3.99 -3.23
CA PHE A 66 20.76 2.85 -2.49
C PHE A 66 20.10 1.56 -2.98
N GLN A 67 20.78 0.44 -2.77
CA GLN A 67 20.33 -0.85 -3.27
C GLN A 67 19.24 -1.43 -2.37
N VAL A 68 18.19 -1.96 -2.99
CA VAL A 68 17.17 -2.76 -2.33
C VAL A 68 17.31 -4.19 -2.86
N THR A 69 17.52 -5.16 -1.98
CA THR A 69 17.69 -6.56 -2.37
C THR A 69 16.39 -7.12 -2.97
N GLU A 70 16.47 -7.58 -4.20
CA GLU A 70 15.43 -8.34 -4.91
C GLU A 70 15.45 -9.81 -4.44
N ASN A 71 14.28 -10.38 -4.15
CA ASN A 71 14.13 -11.76 -3.66
C ASN A 71 13.31 -12.64 -4.60
N ASP A 72 12.92 -12.11 -5.77
CA ASP A 72 12.26 -12.85 -6.84
C ASP A 72 12.85 -12.42 -8.20
N LYS A 73 12.96 -13.37 -9.14
CA LYS A 73 13.47 -13.11 -10.50
C LYS A 73 12.62 -12.12 -11.30
N LYS A 74 11.36 -11.91 -10.88
CA LYS A 74 10.40 -10.97 -11.47
C LYS A 74 10.42 -9.60 -10.79
N GLU A 75 11.18 -9.46 -9.71
CA GLU A 75 11.19 -8.24 -8.91
C GLU A 75 12.22 -7.25 -9.44
N LEU A 76 11.80 -6.00 -9.62
CA LEU A 76 12.68 -4.85 -9.68
C LEU A 76 12.57 -4.10 -8.36
N ALA A 77 13.70 -3.78 -7.73
CA ALA A 77 13.71 -3.00 -6.50
C ALA A 77 14.76 -1.88 -6.52
N ALA A 78 14.38 -0.71 -6.02
CA ALA A 78 15.27 0.44 -5.89
C ALA A 78 14.93 1.28 -4.66
N GLY A 79 15.92 2.03 -4.18
CA GLY A 79 15.81 2.97 -3.08
C GLY A 79 16.46 4.29 -3.41
N VAL A 80 15.82 5.40 -3.03
CA VAL A 80 16.41 6.73 -3.12
C VAL A 80 16.11 7.53 -1.85
N ALA A 81 16.98 8.45 -1.50
CA ALA A 81 16.82 9.34 -0.35
C ALA A 81 17.23 10.78 -0.68
N ILE A 82 16.60 11.74 -0.02
CA ILE A 82 16.94 13.16 -0.13
C ILE A 82 16.82 13.81 1.25
N TYR A 83 17.69 14.78 1.54
CA TYR A 83 17.45 15.73 2.62
C TYR A 83 16.79 17.00 2.08
N ILE A 84 15.77 17.46 2.79
CA ILE A 84 15.12 18.74 2.52
C ILE A 84 15.06 19.59 3.79
N SER A 85 15.22 20.90 3.64
CA SER A 85 15.11 21.87 4.73
C SER A 85 13.63 22.23 5.03
N SER A 86 12.79 21.21 5.19
CA SER A 86 11.40 21.33 5.62
C SER A 86 11.14 20.36 6.76
N ALA A 87 10.18 20.66 7.63
CA ALA A 87 9.84 19.82 8.77
C ALA A 87 9.17 18.51 8.28
N PRO A 88 9.48 17.34 8.87
CA PRO A 88 8.94 16.06 8.40
C PRO A 88 7.42 16.00 8.33
N VAL A 89 6.75 16.61 9.31
CA VAL A 89 5.28 16.70 9.36
C VAL A 89 4.71 17.38 8.11
N LYS A 90 5.35 18.44 7.60
CA LYS A 90 4.90 19.13 6.37
C LYS A 90 4.96 18.22 5.15
N VAL A 91 5.98 17.36 5.06
CA VAL A 91 6.12 16.38 3.97
C VAL A 91 5.02 15.34 4.04
N VAL A 92 4.80 14.79 5.24
CA VAL A 92 3.76 13.77 5.48
C VAL A 92 2.38 14.35 5.20
N GLU A 93 2.09 15.57 5.65
CA GLU A 93 0.84 16.28 5.36
C GLU A 93 0.65 16.55 3.87
N PHE A 94 1.68 16.99 3.16
CA PHE A 94 1.64 17.19 1.71
C PHE A 94 1.26 15.88 0.99
N LEU A 95 1.96 14.77 1.29
CA LEU A 95 1.68 13.48 0.67
C LEU A 95 0.35 12.87 1.14
N ARG A 96 -0.07 13.12 2.38
CA ARG A 96 -1.39 12.73 2.88
C ARG A 96 -2.49 13.44 2.10
N ASN A 97 -2.38 14.75 1.90
CA ASN A 97 -3.47 15.55 1.32
C ASN A 97 -3.48 15.53 -0.20
N LYS A 98 -2.31 15.55 -0.82
CA LYS A 98 -2.16 15.64 -2.28
C LYS A 98 -1.85 14.29 -2.93
N GLY A 99 -1.32 13.33 -2.18
CA GLY A 99 -0.94 12.02 -2.72
C GLY A 99 0.22 12.06 -3.71
N MET A 100 0.54 10.91 -4.28
CA MET A 100 1.59 10.80 -5.31
C MET A 100 1.21 11.48 -6.63
N ILE A 101 -0.09 11.67 -6.92
CA ILE A 101 -0.55 12.35 -8.14
C ILE A 101 -0.01 13.78 -8.26
N ALA A 102 0.34 14.43 -7.14
CA ALA A 102 0.96 15.77 -7.17
C ALA A 102 2.44 15.77 -7.58
N VAL A 103 3.10 14.61 -7.66
CA VAL A 103 4.54 14.50 -7.95
C VAL A 103 4.88 13.44 -9.01
N ASP A 104 3.95 12.54 -9.31
CA ASP A 104 4.04 11.51 -10.35
C ASP A 104 3.14 11.92 -11.52
N THR A 105 3.76 12.45 -12.57
CA THR A 105 3.07 12.90 -13.79
C THR A 105 2.45 11.77 -14.61
N GLU A 106 2.73 10.51 -14.27
CA GLU A 106 2.12 9.36 -14.93
C GLU A 106 0.76 8.99 -14.32
N ILE A 107 0.37 9.57 -13.18
CA ILE A 107 -0.97 9.38 -12.62
C ILE A 107 -1.92 10.39 -13.27
N ILE A 108 -2.81 9.91 -14.12
CA ILE A 108 -3.77 10.72 -14.89
C ILE A 108 -4.95 11.13 -14.00
N SER A 109 -5.49 10.19 -13.23
CA SER A 109 -6.58 10.44 -12.29
C SER A 109 -6.44 9.56 -11.05
N GLN A 110 -7.03 10.01 -9.95
CA GLN A 110 -7.12 9.28 -8.69
C GLN A 110 -8.49 9.54 -8.06
N SER A 111 -9.19 8.46 -7.69
CA SER A 111 -10.44 8.52 -6.94
C SER A 111 -10.31 7.72 -5.65
N LEU A 112 -10.71 8.33 -4.52
CA LEU A 112 -10.84 7.63 -3.24
C LEU A 112 -11.98 6.61 -3.35
N ILE A 113 -11.78 5.41 -2.78
CA ILE A 113 -12.82 4.40 -2.63
C ILE A 113 -13.22 4.36 -1.15
N PRO A 114 -14.34 4.99 -0.76
CA PRO A 114 -14.86 4.91 0.61
C PRO A 114 -15.10 3.45 1.07
N PRO A 115 -14.94 3.15 2.38
CA PRO A 115 -15.14 1.79 2.90
C PRO A 115 -16.53 1.19 2.62
N GLN A 116 -17.56 2.01 2.48
CA GLN A 116 -18.96 1.61 2.24
C GLN A 116 -19.39 1.73 0.76
N THR A 117 -18.42 1.82 -0.16
CA THR A 117 -18.70 1.92 -1.60
C THR A 117 -19.46 0.68 -2.10
N THR A 118 -20.55 0.92 -2.84
CA THR A 118 -21.33 -0.11 -3.53
C THR A 118 -20.86 -0.22 -4.98
N LEU A 119 -21.27 -1.26 -5.70
CA LEU A 119 -20.94 -1.38 -7.13
C LEU A 119 -21.41 -0.17 -7.93
N SER A 120 -22.61 0.36 -7.61
CA SER A 120 -23.15 1.54 -8.28
C SER A 120 -22.26 2.77 -8.07
N SER A 121 -21.92 3.10 -6.82
CA SER A 121 -21.03 4.25 -6.56
C SER A 121 -19.58 4.03 -6.99
N PHE A 122 -19.12 2.78 -7.08
CA PHE A 122 -17.81 2.46 -7.64
C PHE A 122 -17.74 2.76 -9.14
N LYS A 123 -18.82 2.50 -9.88
CA LYS A 123 -18.87 2.74 -11.34
C LYS A 123 -18.78 4.22 -11.72
N GLU A 124 -19.15 5.11 -10.79
CA GLU A 124 -19.05 6.57 -10.93
C GLU A 124 -17.64 7.13 -10.64
N LEU A 125 -16.69 6.31 -10.17
CA LEU A 125 -15.32 6.76 -9.93
C LEU A 125 -14.62 7.15 -11.24
N ASN A 126 -13.70 8.11 -11.16
CA ASN A 126 -13.05 8.70 -12.33
C ASN A 126 -11.99 7.75 -12.93
N PHE A 127 -12.48 6.80 -13.73
CA PHE A 127 -11.69 5.91 -14.56
C PHE A 127 -12.42 5.67 -15.88
N LYS A 128 -11.69 5.83 -16.99
CA LYS A 128 -12.15 5.50 -18.32
C LYS A 128 -11.15 4.56 -18.97
N LEU A 129 -11.66 3.47 -19.52
CA LEU A 129 -10.91 2.54 -20.34
C LEU A 129 -10.57 3.24 -21.68
N GLY A 130 -9.33 3.10 -22.16
CA GLY A 130 -8.99 3.63 -23.48
C GLY A 130 -9.62 2.77 -24.58
N ASP A 131 -9.93 3.37 -25.73
CA ASP A 131 -10.59 2.66 -26.85
C ASP A 131 -9.82 1.40 -27.29
N LYS A 132 -8.48 1.46 -27.26
CA LYS A 132 -7.62 0.30 -27.52
C LYS A 132 -7.75 -0.78 -26.44
N ASP A 133 -7.86 -0.40 -25.16
CA ASP A 133 -8.01 -1.36 -24.07
C ASP A 133 -9.36 -2.05 -24.10
N GLU A 134 -10.41 -1.32 -24.47
CA GLU A 134 -11.75 -1.84 -24.71
C GLU A 134 -11.73 -2.89 -25.83
N ALA A 135 -11.11 -2.58 -26.97
CA ALA A 135 -10.95 -3.53 -28.06
C ALA A 135 -10.09 -4.76 -27.67
N ASP A 136 -8.97 -4.54 -26.97
CA ASP A 136 -8.09 -5.62 -26.55
C ASP A 136 -8.79 -6.52 -25.50
N LEU A 137 -9.56 -5.95 -24.54
CA LEU A 137 -10.31 -6.72 -23.54
C LEU A 137 -11.39 -7.61 -24.14
N LEU A 138 -12.06 -7.17 -25.22
CA LEU A 138 -13.07 -7.96 -25.94
C LEU A 138 -12.50 -9.24 -26.56
N THR A 139 -11.19 -9.30 -26.79
CA THR A 139 -10.52 -10.44 -27.43
C THR A 139 -9.53 -11.14 -26.50
N ALA A 140 -9.42 -10.68 -25.25
CA ALA A 140 -8.42 -11.11 -24.30
C ALA A 140 -8.57 -12.58 -23.91
N LYS A 141 -7.42 -13.25 -23.78
CA LYS A 141 -7.28 -14.66 -23.43
C LYS A 141 -6.18 -14.84 -22.37
N PRO A 142 -6.20 -15.97 -21.64
CA PRO A 142 -5.08 -16.38 -20.81
C PRO A 142 -3.72 -16.27 -21.53
N GLY A 143 -2.77 -15.58 -20.90
CA GLY A 143 -1.44 -15.32 -21.48
C GLY A 143 -1.28 -14.02 -22.24
N ASP A 144 -2.37 -13.29 -22.49
CA ASP A 144 -2.31 -11.93 -23.05
C ASP A 144 -1.82 -10.91 -22.01
N THR A 145 -1.87 -9.63 -22.38
CA THR A 145 -1.31 -8.52 -21.58
C THR A 145 -2.07 -8.23 -20.28
N PHE A 146 -3.35 -8.60 -20.19
CA PHE A 146 -4.19 -8.24 -19.05
C PHE A 146 -3.97 -9.16 -17.84
N ASN A 147 -3.98 -8.57 -16.66
CA ASN A 147 -3.86 -9.25 -15.38
C ASN A 147 -5.21 -9.78 -14.89
N LEU A 148 -5.78 -10.73 -15.63
CA LEU A 148 -7.07 -11.32 -15.30
C LEU A 148 -6.94 -12.75 -14.81
N SER A 149 -7.86 -13.18 -13.97
CA SER A 149 -8.00 -14.58 -13.55
C SER A 149 -8.66 -15.40 -14.64
N ALA A 150 -8.54 -16.73 -14.56
CA ALA A 150 -9.22 -17.65 -15.47
C ALA A 150 -10.74 -17.45 -15.49
N GLN A 151 -11.34 -17.12 -14.33
CA GLN A 151 -12.78 -16.88 -14.23
C GLN A 151 -13.18 -15.54 -14.87
N GLU A 152 -12.37 -14.51 -14.71
CA GLU A 152 -12.61 -13.20 -15.34
C GLU A 152 -12.51 -13.30 -16.86
N PHE A 153 -11.53 -14.02 -17.41
CA PHE A 153 -11.46 -14.29 -18.85
C PHE A 153 -12.73 -15.01 -19.36
N LYS A 154 -13.24 -16.01 -18.63
CA LYS A 154 -14.49 -16.67 -18.99
C LYS A 154 -15.68 -15.70 -18.99
N THR A 155 -15.79 -14.84 -17.98
CA THR A 155 -16.83 -13.82 -17.91
C THR A 155 -16.79 -12.88 -19.12
N LEU A 156 -15.61 -12.40 -19.51
CA LEU A 156 -15.48 -11.54 -20.70
C LEU A 156 -15.87 -12.25 -22.01
N GLN A 157 -15.56 -13.54 -22.12
CA GLN A 157 -15.92 -14.36 -23.29
C GLN A 157 -17.43 -14.61 -23.41
N THR A 158 -18.12 -14.86 -22.30
CA THR A 158 -19.59 -15.04 -22.29
C THR A 158 -20.32 -13.76 -22.71
N ILE A 159 -19.85 -12.60 -22.26
CA ILE A 159 -20.50 -11.33 -22.57
C ILE A 159 -20.40 -11.03 -24.06
N LYS A 160 -19.24 -11.29 -24.68
CA LYS A 160 -19.07 -11.20 -26.13
C LYS A 160 -20.12 -12.00 -26.92
N SER A 161 -20.55 -13.15 -26.41
CA SER A 161 -21.51 -14.03 -27.10
C SER A 161 -22.98 -13.67 -26.86
N GLU A 162 -23.31 -13.00 -25.76
CA GLU A 162 -24.71 -12.85 -25.32
C GLU A 162 -25.24 -11.43 -25.54
N HIS A 163 -24.53 -10.38 -25.10
CA HIS A 163 -24.99 -8.99 -25.19
C HIS A 163 -23.80 -8.02 -25.35
N ALA A 164 -23.98 -6.92 -26.08
CA ALA A 164 -23.05 -5.79 -26.07
C ALA A 164 -23.18 -4.98 -24.77
N ASP A 165 -23.13 -5.63 -23.60
CA ASP A 165 -22.77 -4.91 -22.38
C ASP A 165 -21.41 -4.26 -22.65
N SER A 166 -21.28 -2.96 -22.36
CA SER A 166 -19.99 -2.30 -22.56
C SER A 166 -18.95 -3.06 -21.74
N ILE A 167 -17.91 -3.56 -22.40
CA ILE A 167 -16.79 -4.27 -21.76
C ILE A 167 -16.21 -3.44 -20.61
N ALA A 168 -16.34 -2.11 -20.68
CA ALA A 168 -15.97 -1.18 -19.63
C ALA A 168 -16.79 -1.38 -18.33
N GLU A 169 -18.09 -1.64 -18.42
CA GLU A 169 -18.96 -1.87 -17.26
C GLU A 169 -18.64 -3.20 -16.57
N VAL A 170 -18.34 -4.23 -17.36
CA VAL A 170 -17.86 -5.53 -16.86
C VAL A 170 -16.51 -5.36 -16.19
N TYR A 171 -15.60 -4.62 -16.82
CA TYR A 171 -14.28 -4.37 -16.27
C TYR A 171 -14.36 -3.58 -14.96
N LYS A 172 -15.23 -2.57 -14.86
CA LYS A 172 -15.50 -1.88 -13.57
C LYS A 172 -16.04 -2.82 -12.50
N LYS A 173 -16.89 -3.79 -12.86
CA LYS A 173 -17.35 -4.83 -11.93
C LYS A 173 -16.18 -5.71 -11.45
N ILE A 174 -15.30 -6.14 -12.35
CA ILE A 174 -14.07 -6.88 -11.99
C ILE A 174 -13.20 -6.06 -11.02
N LEU A 175 -12.98 -4.77 -11.30
CA LEU A 175 -12.21 -3.89 -10.41
C LEU A 175 -12.86 -3.78 -9.02
N PHE A 176 -14.19 -3.64 -8.96
CA PHE A 176 -14.93 -3.60 -7.70
C PHE A 176 -14.77 -4.90 -6.90
N GLU A 177 -14.97 -6.06 -7.54
CA GLU A 177 -14.83 -7.38 -6.90
C GLU A 177 -13.39 -7.60 -6.39
N ARG A 178 -12.38 -7.17 -7.13
CA ARG A 178 -10.98 -7.24 -6.70
C ARG A 178 -10.69 -6.34 -5.50
N TRP A 179 -11.24 -5.13 -5.46
CA TRP A 179 -11.13 -4.26 -4.29
C TRP A 179 -11.81 -4.90 -3.07
N GLN A 180 -13.02 -5.45 -3.23
CA GLN A 180 -13.74 -6.11 -2.15
C GLN A 180 -12.99 -7.34 -1.62
N GLY A 181 -12.49 -8.19 -2.51
CA GLY A 181 -11.71 -9.38 -2.15
C GLY A 181 -10.47 -9.00 -1.34
N TYR A 182 -9.68 -8.05 -1.83
CA TYR A 182 -8.52 -7.55 -1.09
C TYR A 182 -8.89 -6.91 0.26
N ARG A 183 -9.93 -6.08 0.32
CA ARG A 183 -10.34 -5.44 1.57
C ARG A 183 -10.77 -6.46 2.63
N LYS A 184 -11.44 -7.53 2.22
CA LYS A 184 -11.98 -8.56 3.11
C LYS A 184 -10.92 -9.57 3.58
N GLU A 185 -10.00 -9.94 2.69
CA GLU A 185 -9.09 -11.09 2.92
C GLU A 185 -7.61 -10.73 2.73
N GLY A 186 -7.31 -9.47 2.44
CA GLY A 186 -5.97 -8.96 2.25
C GLY A 186 -5.25 -9.62 1.11
N LEU A 187 -4.00 -10.04 1.36
CA LEU A 187 -3.19 -10.72 0.34
C LEU A 187 -3.82 -12.02 -0.17
N LYS A 188 -4.60 -12.72 0.66
CA LYS A 188 -5.31 -13.95 0.25
C LYS A 188 -6.48 -13.67 -0.69
N GLY A 189 -7.04 -12.47 -0.62
CA GLY A 189 -8.14 -12.02 -1.48
C GLY A 189 -7.69 -11.52 -2.85
N ILE A 190 -6.39 -11.52 -3.15
CA ILE A 190 -5.89 -11.13 -4.47
C ILE A 190 -5.94 -12.33 -5.40
N ALA A 191 -6.81 -12.29 -6.41
CA ALA A 191 -6.89 -13.34 -7.42
C ALA A 191 -5.58 -13.42 -8.25
N THR A 192 -5.15 -14.65 -8.53
CA THR A 192 -4.02 -14.94 -9.43
C THR A 192 -4.32 -14.53 -10.87
N TYR A 193 -3.28 -14.31 -11.65
CA TYR A 193 -3.38 -13.96 -13.07
C TYR A 193 -3.09 -15.18 -13.94
N ASP A 194 -3.98 -15.48 -14.87
CA ASP A 194 -3.80 -16.59 -15.80
C ASP A 194 -2.88 -16.18 -16.96
N ARG A 195 -1.71 -16.83 -17.04
CA ARG A 195 -0.68 -16.57 -18.05
C ARG A 195 -0.72 -17.60 -19.19
N GLY A 196 -1.80 -18.37 -19.27
CA GLY A 196 -1.98 -19.40 -20.29
C GLY A 196 -1.04 -20.60 -20.10
N ALA A 197 -1.37 -21.70 -20.77
CA ALA A 197 -0.63 -22.96 -20.67
C ALA A 197 -0.40 -23.44 -19.21
N GLY A 198 -1.41 -23.24 -18.35
CA GLY A 198 -1.36 -23.63 -16.93
C GLY A 198 -0.44 -22.77 -16.05
N ARG A 199 0.17 -21.70 -16.58
CA ARG A 199 1.03 -20.79 -15.82
C ARG A 199 0.20 -19.72 -15.13
N VAL A 200 0.62 -19.34 -13.93
CA VAL A 200 -0.02 -18.27 -13.16
C VAL A 200 1.01 -17.30 -12.57
N SER A 201 0.63 -16.03 -12.46
CA SER A 201 1.31 -15.06 -11.60
C SER A 201 0.48 -14.89 -10.32
N ASP A 202 1.16 -14.87 -9.17
CA ASP A 202 0.54 -14.74 -7.85
C ASP A 202 0.96 -13.41 -7.19
N PRO A 203 0.24 -12.31 -7.45
CA PRO A 203 0.53 -11.01 -6.84
C PRO A 203 0.42 -11.01 -5.31
N GLY A 204 -0.42 -11.87 -4.71
CA GLY A 204 -0.53 -12.00 -3.25
C GLY A 204 0.77 -12.53 -2.64
N LYS A 205 1.35 -13.56 -3.25
CA LYS A 205 2.66 -14.12 -2.86
C LYS A 205 3.81 -13.14 -3.11
N GLU A 206 3.82 -12.49 -4.27
CA GLU A 206 4.82 -11.46 -4.62
C GLU A 206 4.87 -10.36 -3.56
N LEU A 207 3.71 -9.78 -3.22
CA LEU A 207 3.59 -8.73 -2.21
C LEU A 207 3.96 -9.24 -0.81
N ARG A 208 3.62 -10.48 -0.46
CA ARG A 208 4.06 -11.10 0.81
C ARG A 208 5.59 -11.16 0.89
N THR A 209 6.26 -11.61 -0.17
CA THR A 209 7.74 -11.66 -0.25
C THR A 209 8.36 -10.27 -0.07
N ALA A 210 7.76 -9.24 -0.68
CA ALA A 210 8.23 -7.86 -0.52
C ALA A 210 8.12 -7.33 0.93
N ILE A 211 7.12 -7.78 1.69
CA ILE A 211 6.97 -7.39 3.11
C ILE A 211 7.98 -8.14 3.96
N LEU A 212 8.06 -9.47 3.82
CA LEU A 212 8.93 -10.32 4.64
C LEU A 212 10.42 -9.96 4.51
N SER A 213 10.81 -9.39 3.37
CA SER A 213 12.18 -8.90 3.13
C SER A 213 12.44 -7.48 3.65
N ASN A 214 11.42 -6.80 4.22
CA ASN A 214 11.53 -5.42 4.66
C ASN A 214 12.04 -5.30 6.10
N LYS A 215 13.37 -5.29 6.23
CA LYS A 215 14.04 -5.11 7.54
C LYS A 215 13.74 -3.76 8.19
N VAL A 216 13.51 -2.70 7.41
CA VAL A 216 13.29 -1.34 7.95
C VAL A 216 11.98 -1.30 8.74
N LEU A 217 10.90 -1.79 8.14
CA LEU A 217 9.62 -1.90 8.84
C LEU A 217 9.70 -2.86 10.01
N PHE A 218 10.32 -4.03 9.83
CA PHE A 218 10.44 -5.01 10.90
C PHE A 218 11.18 -4.47 12.14
N ASN A 219 12.31 -3.78 11.94
CA ASN A 219 13.13 -3.27 13.04
C ASN A 219 12.58 -1.98 13.67
N HIS A 220 12.10 -1.04 12.85
CA HIS A 220 11.78 0.32 13.31
C HIS A 220 10.29 0.59 13.46
N PHE A 221 9.43 -0.22 12.83
CA PHE A 221 7.98 -0.05 12.85
C PHE A 221 7.24 -1.40 13.00
N PRO A 222 7.53 -2.19 14.04
CA PRO A 222 7.08 -3.58 14.16
C PRO A 222 5.55 -3.73 14.16
N GLU A 223 4.82 -2.82 14.81
CA GLU A 223 3.35 -2.85 14.81
C GLU A 223 2.78 -2.60 13.40
N LEU A 224 3.31 -1.60 12.70
CA LEU A 224 2.93 -1.30 11.32
C LEU A 224 3.31 -2.45 10.38
N TYR A 225 4.47 -3.08 10.58
CA TYR A 225 4.89 -4.26 9.85
C TYR A 225 3.88 -5.41 10.01
N GLN A 226 3.47 -5.71 11.24
CA GLN A 226 2.48 -6.76 11.50
C GLN A 226 1.11 -6.43 10.90
N ALA A 227 0.64 -5.18 11.04
CA ALA A 227 -0.61 -4.75 10.43
C ALA A 227 -0.57 -4.84 8.90
N TRP A 228 0.56 -4.48 8.29
CA TRP A 228 0.73 -4.51 6.84
C TRP A 228 0.87 -5.92 6.24
N LEU A 229 1.52 -6.82 6.97
CA LEU A 229 1.69 -8.23 6.61
C LEU A 229 0.38 -9.01 6.75
N ASN A 230 -0.38 -8.73 7.80
CA ASN A 230 -1.56 -9.50 8.19
C ASN A 230 -2.88 -8.80 7.88
N TYR A 231 -2.86 -7.72 7.09
CA TYR A 231 -4.06 -7.02 6.65
C TYR A 231 -5.11 -7.98 6.05
N PRO A 232 -6.42 -7.80 6.33
CA PRO A 232 -7.01 -6.85 7.28
C PRO A 232 -6.79 -7.28 8.74
N GLY A 233 -6.56 -6.30 9.60
CA GLY A 233 -6.32 -6.51 11.03
C GLY A 233 -6.33 -5.20 11.80
N VAL A 234 -5.96 -5.25 13.08
CA VAL A 234 -5.85 -4.05 13.92
C VAL A 234 -4.74 -3.15 13.37
N MET A 235 -5.10 -1.90 13.08
CA MET A 235 -4.14 -0.86 12.68
C MET A 235 -3.57 -0.14 13.90
N PRO A 236 -2.33 0.37 13.83
CA PRO A 236 -1.82 1.31 14.84
C PRO A 236 -2.79 2.49 15.01
N ALA A 237 -2.94 3.00 16.24
CA ALA A 237 -3.98 4.00 16.56
C ALA A 237 -3.87 5.32 15.76
N ASN A 238 -2.67 5.67 15.33
CA ASN A 238 -2.35 6.86 14.52
C ASN A 238 -2.17 6.56 13.02
N ALA A 239 -2.53 5.35 12.58
CA ALA A 239 -2.51 4.97 11.18
C ALA A 239 -3.83 5.31 10.50
N GLU A 240 -3.73 5.95 9.34
CA GLU A 240 -4.87 6.20 8.45
C GLU A 240 -4.83 5.23 7.26
N GLU A 241 -5.96 4.59 6.98
CA GLU A 241 -6.13 3.66 5.85
C GLU A 241 -6.92 4.33 4.71
N ARG A 242 -6.46 4.17 3.47
CA ARG A 242 -7.17 4.67 2.28
C ARG A 242 -7.06 3.71 1.09
N PHE A 243 -8.13 3.65 0.31
CA PHE A 243 -8.21 2.92 -0.95
C PHE A 243 -8.39 3.86 -2.13
N PHE A 244 -7.75 3.56 -3.25
CA PHE A 244 -7.88 4.37 -4.45
C PHE A 244 -8.03 3.50 -5.70
N LEU A 245 -8.85 3.99 -6.63
CA LEU A 245 -8.76 3.63 -8.04
C LEU A 245 -7.96 4.73 -8.73
N ILE A 246 -6.86 4.38 -9.38
CA ILE A 246 -6.06 5.32 -10.16
C ILE A 246 -6.04 4.91 -11.62
N ASN A 247 -6.02 5.89 -12.51
CA ASN A 247 -5.68 5.71 -13.91
C ASN A 247 -4.24 6.16 -14.12
N ARG A 248 -3.37 5.27 -14.58
CA ARG A 248 -1.93 5.53 -14.74
C ARG A 248 -1.46 5.27 -16.16
N GLN A 249 -0.60 6.13 -16.67
CA GLN A 249 0.18 5.90 -17.87
C GLN A 249 1.36 4.95 -17.58
N VAL A 250 1.43 3.83 -18.30
CA VAL A 250 2.54 2.87 -18.26
C VAL A 250 2.88 2.49 -19.69
N GLU A 251 4.13 2.68 -20.12
CA GLU A 251 4.57 2.35 -21.50
C GLU A 251 3.67 2.97 -22.59
N ASN A 252 3.25 4.23 -22.39
CA ASN A 252 2.32 4.96 -23.28
C ASN A 252 0.94 4.32 -23.43
N ARG A 253 0.56 3.40 -22.53
CA ARG A 253 -0.79 2.85 -22.38
C ARG A 253 -1.39 3.17 -21.00
N SER A 254 -2.67 3.53 -20.95
CA SER A 254 -3.35 3.84 -19.67
C SER A 254 -3.78 2.55 -18.99
N THR A 255 -3.74 2.49 -17.67
CA THR A 255 -4.14 1.29 -16.94
C THR A 255 -4.82 1.60 -15.62
N ALA A 256 -5.84 0.82 -15.28
CA ALA A 256 -6.47 0.84 -13.96
C ALA A 256 -5.53 0.24 -12.93
N VAL A 257 -5.38 0.90 -11.79
CA VAL A 257 -4.65 0.36 -10.64
C VAL A 257 -5.48 0.54 -9.38
N LEU A 258 -5.63 -0.54 -8.61
CA LEU A 258 -6.23 -0.50 -7.28
C LEU A 258 -5.12 -0.43 -6.24
N LEU A 259 -5.18 0.61 -5.40
CA LEU A 259 -4.14 0.97 -4.46
C LEU A 259 -4.69 0.97 -3.03
N HIS A 260 -3.98 0.33 -2.13
CA HIS A 260 -4.15 0.43 -0.67
C HIS A 260 -3.01 1.26 -0.08
N ARG A 261 -3.34 2.25 0.73
CA ARG A 261 -2.38 3.13 1.41
C ARG A 261 -2.61 3.13 2.91
N ILE A 262 -1.52 3.01 3.67
CA ILE A 262 -1.49 3.27 5.11
C ILE A 262 -0.55 4.44 5.37
N ILE A 263 -1.00 5.40 6.18
CA ILE A 263 -0.22 6.57 6.58
C ILE A 263 -0.10 6.54 8.10
N LEU A 264 1.08 6.22 8.60
CA LEU A 264 1.44 6.37 10.00
C LEU A 264 2.07 7.75 10.17
N ALA A 265 1.39 8.67 10.87
CA ALA A 265 2.01 9.95 11.21
C ALA A 265 2.18 10.11 12.71
N GLU A 266 3.32 10.66 13.06
CA GLU A 266 3.74 10.96 14.41
C GLU A 266 4.17 12.42 14.50
N LYS A 267 4.34 12.92 15.72
CA LYS A 267 4.73 14.32 15.95
C LYS A 267 6.06 14.69 15.27
N ALA A 268 6.95 13.72 15.10
CA ALA A 268 8.28 13.92 14.54
C ALA A 268 8.37 13.61 13.04
N GLY A 269 7.39 12.98 12.42
CA GLY A 269 7.48 12.51 11.02
C GLY A 269 6.44 11.45 10.68
N GLY A 270 6.76 10.53 9.79
CA GLY A 270 5.84 9.46 9.43
C GLY A 270 6.31 8.53 8.33
N ILE A 271 5.56 7.44 8.17
CA ILE A 271 5.75 6.42 7.15
C ILE A 271 4.46 6.31 6.33
N ILE A 272 4.61 6.29 5.00
CA ILE A 272 3.53 6.02 4.05
C ILE A 272 3.84 4.70 3.36
N LEU A 273 2.97 3.72 3.57
CA LEU A 273 2.98 2.45 2.85
C LEU A 273 1.97 2.53 1.71
N SER A 274 2.32 2.00 0.56
CA SER A 274 1.38 1.84 -0.54
C SER A 274 1.60 0.52 -1.24
N ARG A 275 0.49 -0.15 -1.57
CA ARG A 275 0.45 -1.42 -2.31
C ARG A 275 -0.54 -1.27 -3.44
N GLN A 276 -0.06 -1.49 -4.65
CA GLN A 276 -0.90 -1.66 -5.82
C GLN A 276 -1.18 -3.15 -5.94
N PHE A 277 -2.33 -3.57 -5.41
CA PHE A 277 -2.72 -4.98 -5.32
C PHE A 277 -3.42 -5.48 -6.59
N TYR A 278 -3.76 -4.56 -7.49
CA TYR A 278 -4.16 -4.88 -8.86
C TYR A 278 -3.70 -3.78 -9.81
N VAL A 279 -3.26 -4.19 -10.99
CA VAL A 279 -2.83 -3.34 -12.09
C VAL A 279 -3.36 -4.00 -13.34
N GLY A 280 -3.98 -3.27 -14.27
CA GLY A 280 -4.63 -3.87 -15.44
C GLY A 280 -3.68 -4.65 -16.36
N HIS A 281 -2.44 -4.17 -16.54
CA HIS A 281 -1.40 -4.80 -17.38
C HIS A 281 0.00 -4.27 -17.03
N SER A 282 1.00 -4.61 -17.85
CA SER A 282 2.43 -4.18 -17.81
C SER A 282 3.26 -4.70 -16.63
N TYR A 283 2.72 -4.73 -15.40
CA TYR A 283 3.36 -5.36 -14.23
C TYR A 283 2.31 -6.04 -13.36
N ASN A 284 2.72 -7.01 -12.56
CA ASN A 284 1.84 -7.85 -11.75
C ASN A 284 1.36 -7.10 -10.50
N SER A 285 2.30 -6.55 -9.73
CA SER A 285 2.04 -5.90 -8.45
C SER A 285 3.14 -4.91 -8.10
N ASN A 286 2.83 -3.97 -7.21
CA ASN A 286 3.81 -2.99 -6.74
C ASN A 286 3.61 -2.69 -5.25
N GLN A 287 4.73 -2.49 -4.54
CA GLN A 287 4.72 -2.01 -3.17
C GLN A 287 5.81 -0.97 -2.97
N PHE A 288 5.48 0.11 -2.29
CA PHE A 288 6.45 1.14 -1.98
C PHE A 288 6.26 1.76 -0.60
N ILE A 289 7.34 2.35 -0.10
CA ILE A 289 7.40 3.01 1.20
C ILE A 289 8.03 4.38 1.01
N ILE A 290 7.38 5.41 1.54
CA ILE A 290 8.00 6.72 1.74
C ILE A 290 8.09 6.96 3.24
N GLY A 291 9.31 7.07 3.76
CA GLY A 291 9.53 7.49 5.13
C GLY A 291 10.05 8.91 5.20
N CYS A 292 9.56 9.68 6.15
CA CYS A 292 9.97 11.05 6.39
C CYS A 292 10.25 11.24 7.88
N LEU A 293 11.53 11.44 8.22
CA LEU A 293 12.00 11.45 9.60
C LEU A 293 12.86 12.68 9.86
N PRO A 294 12.96 13.15 11.12
CA PRO A 294 13.85 14.25 11.48
C PRO A 294 15.29 13.91 11.11
N TYR A 295 15.96 14.84 10.45
CA TYR A 295 17.38 14.75 10.17
C TYR A 295 17.97 16.15 10.10
N ARG A 296 18.95 16.43 10.96
CA ARG A 296 19.51 17.79 11.14
C ARG A 296 18.36 18.79 11.37
N ASN A 297 18.36 19.91 10.65
CA ASN A 297 17.33 20.96 10.76
C ASN A 297 16.15 20.76 9.80
N GLY A 298 15.93 19.53 9.30
CA GLY A 298 14.90 19.25 8.31
C GLY A 298 14.51 17.77 8.28
N SER A 299 14.28 17.26 7.08
CA SER A 299 13.77 15.90 6.87
C SER A 299 14.72 15.05 6.05
N LEU A 300 14.98 13.83 6.52
CA LEU A 300 15.41 12.75 5.64
C LEU A 300 14.15 12.10 5.06
N ILE A 301 14.04 12.11 3.74
CA ILE A 301 12.99 11.39 3.02
C ILE A 301 13.65 10.21 2.32
N PHE A 302 13.21 8.99 2.60
CA PHE A 302 13.58 7.82 1.83
C PHE A 302 12.36 7.26 1.10
N TYR A 303 12.59 6.75 -0.10
CA TYR A 303 11.59 6.15 -0.95
C TYR A 303 12.13 4.82 -1.45
N THR A 304 11.49 3.71 -1.07
CA THR A 304 11.80 2.37 -1.61
C THR A 304 10.63 1.88 -2.42
N ASN A 305 10.91 1.23 -3.54
CA ASN A 305 9.90 0.73 -4.47
C ASN A 305 10.28 -0.68 -4.92
N ARG A 306 9.30 -1.59 -4.93
CA ARG A 306 9.39 -2.97 -5.40
C ARG A 306 8.26 -3.21 -6.41
N THR A 307 8.60 -3.59 -7.64
CA THR A 307 7.65 -3.91 -8.71
C THR A 307 7.89 -5.33 -9.18
N PHE A 308 6.84 -6.12 -9.29
CA PHE A 308 6.90 -7.47 -9.84
C PHE A 308 6.38 -7.48 -11.27
N THR A 309 7.16 -8.00 -12.21
CA THR A 309 6.78 -8.11 -13.62
C THR A 309 7.45 -9.31 -14.27
N GLU A 310 6.72 -9.99 -15.15
CA GLU A 310 7.28 -11.09 -15.95
C GLU A 310 8.31 -10.58 -16.98
N GLN A 311 8.27 -9.28 -17.32
CA GLN A 311 9.11 -8.70 -18.37
C GLN A 311 10.61 -8.83 -18.10
N VAL A 312 11.02 -8.78 -16.83
CA VAL A 312 12.43 -8.82 -16.42
C VAL A 312 12.95 -10.24 -16.16
N ALA A 313 12.06 -11.24 -16.20
CA ALA A 313 12.45 -12.63 -16.06
C ALA A 313 12.89 -13.24 -17.41
N GLY A 314 13.45 -14.45 -17.34
CA GLY A 314 13.82 -15.26 -18.51
C GLY A 314 15.13 -14.83 -19.17
N PHE A 315 15.23 -15.06 -20.48
CA PHE A 315 16.45 -14.79 -21.25
C PHE A 315 16.87 -13.31 -21.12
N GLY A 316 18.17 -13.08 -20.88
CA GLY A 316 18.73 -11.75 -20.69
C GLY A 316 18.32 -11.04 -19.39
N SER A 317 17.82 -11.78 -18.39
CA SER A 317 17.31 -11.20 -17.13
C SER A 317 18.26 -10.20 -16.48
N GLY A 318 19.56 -10.47 -16.41
CA GLY A 318 20.53 -9.55 -15.80
C GLY A 318 20.56 -8.16 -16.46
N LEU A 319 20.53 -8.10 -17.80
CA LEU A 319 20.49 -6.83 -18.54
C LEU A 319 19.14 -6.13 -18.37
N LYS A 320 18.03 -6.87 -18.46
CA LYS A 320 16.67 -6.32 -18.28
C LYS A 320 16.48 -5.72 -16.89
N HIS A 321 16.99 -6.41 -15.87
CA HIS A 321 17.02 -5.94 -14.49
C HIS A 321 17.82 -4.66 -14.33
N SER A 322 19.02 -4.60 -14.93
CA SER A 322 19.86 -3.40 -14.89
C SER A 322 19.16 -2.17 -15.49
N ILE A 323 18.58 -2.32 -16.69
CA ILE A 323 17.85 -1.24 -17.37
C ILE A 323 16.59 -0.86 -16.59
N GLY A 324 15.81 -1.84 -16.14
CA GLY A 324 14.57 -1.62 -15.40
C GLY A 324 14.81 -0.89 -14.07
N ARG A 325 15.85 -1.26 -13.32
CA ARG A 325 16.24 -0.57 -12.08
C ARG A 325 16.65 0.87 -12.33
N GLU A 326 17.43 1.13 -13.38
CA GLU A 326 17.87 2.49 -13.70
C GLU A 326 16.69 3.38 -14.08
N GLN A 327 15.75 2.88 -14.89
CA GLN A 327 14.52 3.61 -15.21
C GLN A 327 13.66 3.87 -13.97
N MET A 328 13.48 2.86 -13.11
CA MET A 328 12.77 2.99 -11.84
C MET A 328 13.41 4.06 -10.95
N ARG A 329 14.73 3.99 -10.75
CA ARG A 329 15.50 4.95 -9.95
C ARG A 329 15.30 6.38 -10.44
N ARG A 330 15.50 6.65 -11.73
CA ARG A 330 15.31 8.00 -12.31
C ARG A 330 13.92 8.57 -12.05
N ARG A 331 12.88 7.74 -12.18
CA ARG A 331 11.50 8.15 -11.87
C ARG A 331 11.34 8.49 -10.38
N MET A 332 11.89 7.65 -9.50
CA MET A 332 11.85 7.89 -8.05
C MET A 332 12.60 9.16 -7.64
N GLU A 333 13.74 9.46 -8.26
CA GLU A 333 14.48 10.70 -8.04
C GLU A 333 13.67 11.93 -8.43
N LYS A 334 13.02 11.87 -9.60
CA LYS A 334 12.12 12.94 -10.05
C LYS A 334 10.99 13.17 -9.05
N HIS A 335 10.40 12.11 -8.48
CA HIS A 335 9.37 12.24 -7.45
C HIS A 335 9.88 12.96 -6.20
N LEU A 336 11.06 12.58 -5.69
CA LEU A 336 11.65 13.25 -4.51
C LEU A 336 12.01 14.72 -4.78
N ILE A 337 12.50 15.03 -5.99
CA ILE A 337 12.77 16.42 -6.41
C ILE A 337 11.46 17.21 -6.49
N ASN A 338 10.39 16.63 -7.02
CA ASN A 338 9.07 17.28 -7.09
C ASN A 338 8.50 17.54 -5.69
N ILE A 339 8.64 16.59 -4.74
CA ILE A 339 8.26 16.80 -3.34
C ILE A 339 9.07 17.98 -2.75
N LYS A 340 10.39 17.99 -2.94
CA LYS A 340 11.25 19.09 -2.47
C LYS A 340 10.80 20.43 -3.02
N ASN A 341 10.47 20.50 -4.31
CA ASN A 341 10.07 21.74 -4.97
C ASN A 341 8.68 22.22 -4.54
N ALA A 342 7.76 21.31 -4.23
CA ALA A 342 6.42 21.65 -3.72
C ALA A 342 6.42 22.18 -2.27
N LEU A 343 7.54 22.02 -1.54
CA LEU A 343 7.69 22.36 -0.13
C LEU A 343 8.71 23.48 0.14
N LYS A 344 9.30 24.04 -0.93
CA LYS A 344 9.99 25.33 -0.88
C LYS A 344 8.94 26.44 -0.85
#